data_AF-A0A9N9C3I3-F1
#
_entry.id   AF-A0A9N9C3I3-F1
#
_cell.length_a   1.000
_cell.length_b   1.000
_cell.length_c   1.000
_cell.angle_alpha   90.00
_cell.angle_beta   90.00
_cell.angle_gamma   90.00
#
_symmetry.space_group_name_H-M   'P 1'
#
loop_
_entity.id
_entity.type
_entity.pdbx_description
1 polymer ?
#
loop_
_entity_poly.entity_id
_entity_poly.type
_entity_poly.pdbx_seq_one_letter_code
_entity_poly.pdbx_strand_id
1 'polypeptide(L)'
;MSLGSIPFVYQLIFSANWNVNDLPKESNLSIVLVGFFMTYCILDLLIGRFFYKHEISNVTSMKGYLHHLIHLAISGFVIYKHQTEIFCLMSIFEVSTLVLATEKFNNKSLKQEILYVTTFISTRLLFHAMMIHLYYNYHPSKSTWLILALLYPLQCYWLYGYIKQQLNMRNQRKKRSQLNKILYNNQELEMVLNSLMMNIL
;
A
#
# COMPACT_ATOMS: atom_id res chain seq x y z
N MET A 1 10.68 7.58 -1.47
CA MET A 1 10.93 7.57 -2.92
C MET A 1 9.93 8.40 -3.72
N SER A 2 8.70 8.64 -3.23
CA SER A 2 7.68 9.44 -3.95
C SER A 2 8.14 10.80 -4.49
N LEU A 3 8.98 11.53 -3.75
CA LEU A 3 9.53 12.82 -4.24
C LEU A 3 10.61 12.58 -5.31
N GLY A 4 11.43 11.54 -5.13
CA GLY A 4 12.46 11.13 -6.08
C GLY A 4 11.89 10.59 -7.39
N SER A 5 10.62 10.17 -7.44
CA SER A 5 9.95 9.77 -8.70
C SER A 5 9.49 10.95 -9.56
N ILE A 6 9.32 12.14 -8.97
CA ILE A 6 8.75 13.31 -9.68
C ILE A 6 9.55 13.68 -10.93
N PRO A 7 10.90 13.77 -10.90
CA PRO A 7 11.67 14.10 -12.10
C PRO A 7 11.45 13.09 -13.25
N PHE A 8 11.33 11.80 -12.94
CA PHE A 8 11.15 10.74 -13.93
C PHE A 8 9.73 10.75 -14.53
N VAL A 9 8.71 10.98 -13.70
CA VAL A 9 7.32 11.16 -14.17
C VAL A 9 7.21 12.43 -15.03
N TYR A 10 7.86 13.52 -14.62
CA TYR A 10 7.90 14.75 -15.38
C TYR A 10 8.56 14.54 -16.76
N GLN A 11 9.70 13.86 -16.80
CA GLN A 11 10.38 13.53 -18.05
C GLN A 11 9.52 12.65 -18.96
N LEU A 12 8.84 11.64 -18.42
CA LEU A 12 7.93 10.79 -19.21
C LEU A 12 6.83 11.62 -19.89
N ILE A 13 6.20 12.53 -19.14
CA ILE A 13 5.03 13.28 -19.61
C ILE A 13 5.44 14.40 -20.56
N PHE A 14 6.42 15.22 -20.17
CA PHE A 14 6.71 16.48 -20.85
C PHE A 14 7.89 16.39 -21.82
N SER A 15 8.87 15.52 -21.57
CA SER A 15 10.06 15.40 -22.43
C SER A 15 9.92 14.25 -23.44
N ALA A 16 9.46 13.09 -22.97
CA ALA A 16 9.36 11.88 -23.76
C ALA A 16 7.97 11.67 -24.40
N ASN A 17 6.98 12.50 -24.06
CA ASN A 17 5.61 12.42 -24.58
C ASN A 17 5.03 10.99 -24.55
N TRP A 18 5.15 10.32 -23.39
CA TRP A 18 4.74 8.93 -23.15
C TRP A 18 5.55 7.85 -23.87
N ASN A 19 6.62 8.20 -24.59
CA ASN A 19 7.53 7.20 -25.16
C ASN A 19 8.55 6.72 -24.11
N VAL A 20 8.37 5.48 -23.64
CA VAL A 20 9.26 4.87 -22.63
C VAL A 20 10.70 4.68 -23.10
N ASN A 21 10.96 4.69 -24.42
CA ASN A 21 12.31 4.56 -24.96
C ASN A 21 13.09 5.88 -24.94
N ASP A 22 12.38 7.00 -24.87
CA ASP A 22 12.98 8.34 -24.84
C ASP A 22 13.23 8.82 -23.41
N LEU A 23 12.92 7.97 -22.41
CA LEU A 23 13.32 8.22 -21.03
C LEU A 23 14.85 8.24 -20.95
N PRO A 24 15.44 9.19 -20.21
CA PRO A 24 16.87 9.17 -19.94
C PRO A 24 17.25 7.82 -19.33
N LYS A 25 18.28 7.20 -19.91
CA LYS A 25 18.89 5.99 -19.34
C LYS A 25 19.33 6.26 -17.91
N GLU A 26 19.60 5.17 -17.19
CA GLU A 26 20.17 5.17 -15.84
C GLU A 26 21.09 6.38 -15.56
N SER A 27 20.76 7.09 -14.48
CA SER A 27 21.45 8.31 -14.04
C SER A 27 22.04 8.09 -12.64
N ASN A 28 23.06 8.87 -12.28
CA ASN A 28 23.62 8.81 -10.93
C ASN A 28 22.54 9.03 -9.85
N LEU A 29 21.55 9.89 -10.15
CA LEU A 29 20.42 10.13 -9.24
C LEU A 29 19.54 8.88 -9.08
N SER A 30 19.20 8.18 -10.16
CA SER A 30 18.37 6.97 -10.07
C SER A 30 19.09 5.86 -9.29
N ILE A 31 20.39 5.67 -9.53
CA ILE A 31 21.20 4.69 -8.79
C ILE A 31 21.22 5.01 -7.30
N VAL A 32 21.49 6.27 -6.92
CA VAL A 32 21.52 6.70 -5.51
C VAL A 32 20.15 6.50 -4.85
N LEU A 33 19.07 6.87 -5.53
CA LEU A 33 17.71 6.69 -5.01
C LEU A 33 17.36 5.22 -4.79
N VAL A 34 17.66 4.35 -5.76
CA VAL A 34 17.43 2.91 -5.62
C VAL A 34 18.30 2.32 -4.51
N GLY A 35 19.58 2.70 -4.43
CA GLY A 35 20.48 2.26 -3.36
C GLY A 35 20.03 2.69 -1.97
N PHE A 36 19.56 3.94 -1.83
CA PHE A 36 18.96 4.43 -0.59
C PHE A 36 17.74 3.60 -0.19
N PHE A 37 16.84 3.32 -1.14
CA PHE A 37 15.64 2.53 -0.88
C PHE A 37 15.95 1.06 -0.54
N MET A 38 16.95 0.45 -1.20
CA MET A 38 17.41 -0.89 -0.85
C MET A 38 17.97 -0.93 0.57
N THR A 39 18.78 0.07 0.94
CA THR A 39 19.33 0.19 2.30
C THR A 39 18.21 0.32 3.33
N TYR A 40 17.20 1.16 3.05
CA TYR A 40 16.01 1.26 3.88
C TYR A 40 15.31 -0.11 4.05
N CYS A 41 15.06 -0.83 2.96
CA CYS A 41 14.42 -2.15 3.03
C CYS A 41 15.25 -3.15 3.84
N ILE A 42 16.57 -3.17 3.67
CA ILE A 42 17.46 -4.06 4.43
C ILE A 42 17.40 -3.72 5.91
N LEU A 43 17.50 -2.44 6.28
CA LEU A 43 17.42 -2.01 7.67
C LEU A 43 16.07 -2.35 8.29
N ASP A 44 14.96 -2.15 7.57
CA ASP A 44 13.62 -2.49 8.04
C ASP A 44 13.46 -4.01 8.28
N LEU A 45 13.95 -4.84 7.35
CA LEU A 45 13.97 -6.29 7.51
C LEU A 45 14.84 -6.74 8.70
N LEU A 46 16.02 -6.12 8.89
CA LEU A 46 16.92 -6.43 10.00
C LEU A 46 16.30 -6.04 11.34
N ILE A 47 15.82 -4.80 11.47
CA ILE A 47 15.18 -4.31 12.70
C ILE A 47 13.95 -5.17 13.03
N GLY A 48 13.10 -5.46 12.04
CA GLY A 48 11.96 -6.35 12.20
C GLY A 48 12.36 -7.73 12.73
N ARG A 49 13.41 -8.33 12.16
CA ARG A 49 13.92 -9.65 12.58
C ARG A 49 14.51 -9.66 13.99
N PHE A 50 15.21 -8.61 14.39
CA PHE A 50 15.89 -8.58 15.69
C PHE A 50 14.99 -8.12 16.84
N PHE A 51 14.16 -7.09 16.61
CA PHE A 51 13.37 -6.43 17.66
C PHE A 51 11.90 -6.87 17.69
N TYR A 52 11.33 -7.34 16.58
CA TYR A 52 9.90 -7.63 16.46
C TYR A 52 9.60 -9.09 16.07
N LYS A 53 10.36 -10.05 16.62
CA LYS A 53 10.18 -11.50 16.37
C LYS A 53 8.74 -11.98 16.57
N HIS A 54 8.01 -11.40 17.53
CA HIS A 54 6.62 -11.76 17.81
C HIS A 54 5.64 -11.18 16.77
N GLU A 55 5.95 -10.07 16.12
CA GLU A 55 5.09 -9.53 15.06
C GLU A 55 5.26 -10.26 13.73
N ILE A 56 6.46 -10.81 13.45
CA ILE A 56 6.72 -11.61 12.25
C ILE A 56 5.86 -12.88 12.21
N SER A 57 5.50 -13.46 13.37
CA SER A 57 4.61 -14.63 13.44
C SER A 57 3.16 -14.32 13.03
N ASN A 58 2.78 -13.04 13.03
CA ASN A 58 1.44 -12.61 12.71
C ASN A 58 1.31 -12.45 11.17
N VAL A 59 0.43 -13.25 10.56
CA VAL A 59 0.23 -13.32 9.09
C VAL A 59 0.04 -11.95 8.44
N THR A 60 -0.49 -10.98 9.19
CA THR A 60 -0.73 -9.61 8.72
C THR A 60 0.55 -8.78 8.58
N SER A 61 1.51 -8.91 9.50
CA SER A 61 2.81 -8.22 9.42
C SER A 61 3.74 -8.88 8.41
N MET A 62 3.64 -10.21 8.22
CA MET A 62 4.41 -10.93 7.19
C MET A 62 4.17 -10.39 5.77
N LYS A 63 2.97 -9.84 5.48
CA LYS A 63 2.67 -9.20 4.19
C LYS A 63 3.52 -7.94 3.95
N GLY A 64 3.83 -7.19 5.00
CA GLY A 64 4.73 -6.02 4.92
C GLY A 64 6.19 -6.43 4.68
N TYR A 65 6.67 -7.45 5.40
CA TYR A 65 8.03 -7.96 5.19
C TYR A 65 8.20 -8.61 3.80
N LEU A 66 7.20 -9.35 3.33
CA LEU A 66 7.19 -9.92 1.97
C LEU A 66 7.22 -8.80 0.93
N HIS A 67 6.50 -7.70 1.16
CA HIS A 67 6.54 -6.53 0.29
C HIS A 67 7.97 -5.97 0.22
N HIS A 68 8.65 -5.74 1.33
CA HIS A 68 10.03 -5.25 1.33
C HIS A 68 11.01 -6.22 0.67
N LEU A 69 10.83 -7.53 0.84
CA LEU A 69 11.65 -8.55 0.18
C LEU A 69 11.46 -8.53 -1.35
N ILE A 70 10.21 -8.47 -1.82
CA ILE A 70 9.89 -8.36 -3.26
C ILE A 70 10.51 -7.09 -3.84
N HIS A 71 10.39 -5.96 -3.14
CA HIS A 71 10.98 -4.70 -3.58
C HIS A 71 12.51 -4.79 -3.65
N LEU A 72 13.16 -5.40 -2.65
CA LEU A 72 14.61 -5.60 -2.65
C LEU A 72 15.07 -6.45 -3.85
N ALA A 73 14.33 -7.51 -4.18
CA ALA A 73 14.62 -8.34 -5.35
C ALA A 73 14.47 -7.58 -6.67
N ILE A 74 13.40 -6.78 -6.81
CA ILE A 74 13.18 -5.94 -7.99
C ILE A 74 14.26 -4.86 -8.11
N SER A 75 14.61 -4.19 -7.00
CA SER A 75 15.67 -3.19 -6.97
C SER A 75 17.02 -3.78 -7.40
N GLY A 76 17.36 -4.98 -6.93
CA GLY A 76 18.55 -5.70 -7.39
C GLY A 76 18.50 -6.04 -8.88
N PHE A 77 17.33 -6.48 -9.39
CA PHE A 77 17.14 -6.77 -10.81
C PHE A 77 17.34 -5.53 -11.69
N VAL A 78 16.77 -4.38 -11.33
CA VAL A 78 16.90 -3.15 -12.14
C VAL A 78 18.32 -2.61 -12.13
N ILE A 79 19.06 -2.73 -11.01
CA ILE A 79 20.49 -2.37 -10.96
C ILE A 79 21.29 -3.30 -11.88
N TYR A 80 21.04 -4.61 -11.81
CA TYR A 80 21.71 -5.58 -12.68
C TYR A 80 21.44 -5.33 -14.18
N LYS A 81 20.28 -4.77 -14.51
CA LYS A 81 19.88 -4.42 -15.88
C LYS A 81 20.22 -3.00 -16.30
N HIS A 82 20.82 -2.18 -15.44
CA HIS A 82 21.07 -0.76 -15.68
C HIS A 82 19.79 0.00 -16.07
N GLN A 83 18.70 -0.29 -15.37
CA GLN A 83 17.33 0.21 -15.61
C GLN A 83 16.72 0.84 -14.34
N THR A 84 17.55 1.49 -13.53
CA THR A 84 17.11 2.08 -12.25
C THR A 84 16.08 3.20 -12.42
N GLU A 85 16.03 3.85 -13.58
CA GLU A 85 15.03 4.85 -13.94
C GLU A 85 13.61 4.30 -13.90
N ILE A 86 13.42 3.03 -14.29
CA ILE A 86 12.11 2.38 -14.29
C ILE A 86 11.59 2.24 -12.86
N PHE A 87 12.48 1.86 -11.94
CA PHE A 87 12.13 1.75 -10.53
C PHE A 87 11.79 3.11 -9.92
N CYS A 88 12.58 4.14 -10.23
CA CYS A 88 12.29 5.50 -9.78
C CYS A 88 10.97 6.01 -10.34
N LEU A 89 10.65 5.74 -11.61
CA LEU A 89 9.36 6.10 -12.21
C LEU A 89 8.19 5.41 -11.49
N MET A 90 8.30 4.11 -11.25
CA MET A 90 7.27 3.31 -10.55
C MET A 90 7.16 3.64 -9.06
N SER A 91 8.15 4.33 -8.48
CA SER A 91 8.12 4.73 -7.08
C SER A 91 7.01 5.75 -6.76
N ILE A 92 6.33 6.30 -7.77
CA ILE A 92 5.09 7.07 -7.58
C ILE A 92 3.99 6.27 -6.88
N PHE A 93 4.04 4.93 -6.94
CA PHE A 93 3.14 4.04 -6.18
C PHE A 93 3.22 4.24 -4.67
N GLU A 94 4.31 4.81 -4.15
CA GLU A 94 4.44 5.10 -2.73
C GLU A 94 3.46 6.20 -2.26
N VAL A 95 2.95 7.04 -3.16
CA VAL A 95 1.99 8.10 -2.82
C VAL A 95 0.75 7.52 -2.13
N SER A 96 0.18 6.43 -2.66
CA SER A 96 -0.99 5.80 -2.03
C SER A 96 -0.67 5.24 -0.64
N THR A 97 0.54 4.71 -0.43
CA THR A 97 0.96 4.20 0.89
C THR A 97 1.25 5.31 1.88
N LEU A 98 1.74 6.48 1.43
CA LEU A 98 1.85 7.67 2.28
C LEU A 98 0.48 8.15 2.73
N VAL A 99 -0.51 8.18 1.82
CA VAL A 99 -1.90 8.49 2.18
C VAL A 99 -2.45 7.49 3.20
N LEU A 100 -2.22 6.19 3.01
CA LEU A 100 -2.62 5.17 3.98
C LEU A 100 -1.98 5.38 5.36
N ALA A 101 -0.70 5.76 5.40
CA ALA A 101 0.01 6.01 6.64
C ALA A 101 -0.61 7.19 7.39
N THR A 102 -0.98 8.27 6.68
CA THR A 102 -1.65 9.42 7.31
C THR A 102 -3.03 9.10 7.89
N GLU A 103 -3.80 8.19 7.28
CA GLU A 103 -5.08 7.72 7.84
C GLU A 103 -4.91 7.04 9.21
N LYS A 104 -3.80 6.31 9.42
CA LYS A 104 -3.54 5.64 10.71
C LYS A 104 -3.31 6.62 11.86
N PHE A 105 -2.69 7.77 11.59
CA PHE A 105 -2.40 8.77 12.62
C PHE A 105 -3.60 9.67 12.91
N ASN A 106 -4.33 10.08 11.87
CA ASN A 106 -5.28 11.17 11.96
C ASN A 106 -6.72 10.65 11.86
N ASN A 107 -7.12 9.84 12.86
CA ASN A 107 -8.47 9.35 13.16
C ASN A 107 -9.36 9.05 11.92
N LYS A 108 -9.50 7.76 11.57
CA LYS A 108 -10.18 7.25 10.36
C LYS A 108 -11.44 8.04 9.96
N SER A 109 -11.26 8.96 9.02
CA SER A 109 -12.37 9.68 8.39
C SER A 109 -12.72 9.05 7.04
N LEU A 110 -14.01 9.05 6.69
CA LEU A 110 -14.48 8.55 5.39
C LEU A 110 -13.78 9.27 4.21
N LYS A 111 -13.42 10.55 4.39
CA LYS A 111 -12.65 11.33 3.41
C LYS A 111 -11.26 10.75 3.16
N GLN A 112 -10.54 10.35 4.21
CA GLN A 112 -9.22 9.73 4.08
C GLN A 112 -9.31 8.34 3.44
N GLU A 113 -10.33 7.54 3.78
CA GLU A 113 -10.56 6.24 3.14
C GLU A 113 -10.75 6.40 1.63
N ILE A 114 -11.55 7.39 1.19
CA ILE A 114 -11.74 7.71 -0.23
C ILE A 114 -10.43 8.19 -0.85
N LEU A 115 -9.70 9.09 -0.19
CA LEU A 115 -8.43 9.61 -0.70
C LEU A 115 -7.41 8.50 -0.93
N TYR A 116 -7.30 7.56 0.00
CA TYR A 116 -6.45 6.37 -0.16
C TYR A 116 -6.88 5.53 -1.36
N VAL A 117 -8.17 5.18 -1.48
CA VAL A 117 -8.65 4.33 -2.58
C VAL A 117 -8.44 5.03 -3.93
N THR A 118 -8.75 6.31 -4.03
CA THR A 118 -8.56 7.09 -5.26
C THR A 118 -7.09 7.16 -5.65
N THR A 119 -6.19 7.47 -4.71
CA THR A 119 -4.75 7.52 -4.98
C THR A 119 -4.16 6.14 -5.29
N PHE A 120 -4.67 5.08 -4.68
CA PHE A 120 -4.28 3.70 -5.00
C PHE A 120 -4.70 3.32 -6.41
N ILE A 121 -5.96 3.59 -6.81
CA ILE A 121 -6.45 3.25 -8.14
C ILE A 121 -5.70 4.06 -9.21
N SER A 122 -5.50 5.36 -9.01
CA SER A 122 -4.83 6.20 -10.01
C SER A 122 -3.37 5.78 -10.22
N THR A 123 -2.62 5.59 -9.14
CA THR A 123 -1.19 5.25 -9.22
C THR A 123 -0.96 3.77 -9.49
N ARG A 124 -1.53 2.85 -8.69
CA ARG A 124 -1.16 1.42 -8.72
C ARG A 124 -1.98 0.57 -9.68
N LEU A 125 -3.16 1.02 -10.10
CA LEU A 125 -3.95 0.32 -11.13
C LEU A 125 -3.79 1.01 -12.48
N LEU A 126 -4.28 2.25 -12.61
CA LEU A 126 -4.35 2.92 -13.92
C LEU A 126 -2.96 3.23 -14.48
N PHE A 127 -2.12 3.94 -13.71
CA PHE A 127 -0.77 4.26 -14.17
C PHE A 127 0.06 2.99 -14.37
N HIS A 128 0.00 2.00 -13.48
CA HIS A 128 0.71 0.73 -13.67
C HIS A 128 0.26 -0.04 -14.93
N ALA A 129 -1.04 -0.14 -15.18
CA ALA A 129 -1.57 -0.81 -16.38
C ALA A 129 -1.13 -0.10 -17.67
N MET A 130 -1.16 1.22 -17.67
CA MET A 130 -0.65 2.04 -18.76
C MET A 130 0.86 1.83 -18.97
N MET A 131 1.66 1.80 -17.90
CA MET A 131 3.09 1.51 -18.03
C MET A 131 3.34 0.10 -18.57
N ILE A 132 2.58 -0.91 -18.15
CA ILE A 132 2.67 -2.27 -18.73
C ILE A 132 2.39 -2.22 -20.24
N HIS A 133 1.34 -1.51 -20.66
CA HIS A 133 1.02 -1.34 -22.07
C HIS A 133 2.16 -0.66 -22.85
N LEU A 134 2.74 0.42 -22.30
CA LEU A 134 3.84 1.14 -22.97
C LEU A 134 5.10 0.27 -23.06
N TYR A 135 5.48 -0.41 -21.98
CA TYR A 135 6.66 -1.28 -21.97
C TYR A 135 6.46 -2.57 -22.80
N TYR A 136 5.24 -3.08 -22.92
CA TYR A 136 4.95 -4.22 -23.78
C TYR A 136 5.07 -3.89 -25.27
N ASN A 137 4.54 -2.73 -25.69
CA ASN A 137 4.48 -2.36 -27.11
C ASN A 137 5.76 -1.69 -27.62
N TYR A 138 6.43 -0.91 -26.78
CA TYR A 138 7.51 -0.02 -27.25
C TYR A 138 8.89 -0.40 -26.70
N HIS A 139 8.99 -1.01 -25.52
CA HIS A 139 10.28 -1.27 -24.90
C HIS A 139 10.87 -2.63 -25.32
N PRO A 140 12.15 -2.71 -25.73
CA PRO A 140 12.73 -3.93 -26.32
C PRO A 140 12.91 -5.08 -25.30
N SER A 141 13.04 -4.75 -24.00
CA SER A 141 13.31 -5.75 -22.97
C SER A 141 12.05 -6.50 -22.55
N LYS A 142 11.96 -7.78 -22.94
CA LYS A 142 10.86 -8.66 -22.54
C LYS A 142 10.78 -8.88 -21.04
N SER A 143 11.92 -9.02 -20.37
CA SER A 143 11.96 -9.24 -18.92
C SER A 143 11.37 -8.07 -18.13
N THR A 144 11.51 -6.85 -18.63
CA THR A 144 11.04 -5.63 -17.96
C THR A 144 9.51 -5.59 -17.90
N TRP A 145 8.82 -5.75 -19.05
CA TRP A 145 7.36 -5.74 -19.05
C TRP A 145 6.76 -6.98 -18.39
N LEU A 146 7.42 -8.14 -18.46
CA LEU A 146 6.98 -9.34 -17.76
C LEU A 146 6.97 -9.14 -16.24
N ILE A 147 8.01 -8.53 -15.67
CA ILE A 147 8.05 -8.24 -14.23
C ILE A 147 6.93 -7.25 -13.85
N LEU A 148 6.72 -6.19 -14.62
CA LEU A 148 5.61 -5.25 -14.37
C LEU A 148 4.26 -5.97 -14.40
N ALA A 149 4.03 -6.81 -15.42
CA ALA A 149 2.80 -7.60 -15.54
C ALA A 149 2.61 -8.58 -14.36
N LEU A 150 3.68 -9.24 -13.91
CA LEU A 150 3.63 -10.16 -12.75
C LEU A 150 3.32 -9.43 -11.43
N LEU A 151 3.74 -8.17 -11.29
CA LEU A 151 3.47 -7.37 -10.10
C LEU A 151 2.06 -6.79 -10.08
N TYR A 152 1.38 -6.70 -11.22
CA TYR A 152 0.04 -6.12 -11.31
C TYR A 152 -1.03 -6.89 -10.51
N PRO A 153 -1.13 -8.24 -10.60
CA PRO A 153 -2.04 -9.02 -9.77
C PRO A 153 -1.85 -8.80 -8.27
N LEU A 154 -0.60 -8.58 -7.83
CA LEU A 154 -0.29 -8.29 -6.43
C LEU A 154 -0.92 -6.97 -5.97
N GLN A 155 -0.91 -5.94 -6.83
CA GLN A 155 -1.60 -4.66 -6.53
C GLN A 155 -3.11 -4.85 -6.43
N CYS A 156 -3.71 -5.62 -7.35
CA CYS A 156 -5.14 -5.96 -7.31
C CYS A 156 -5.50 -6.73 -6.03
N TYR A 157 -4.68 -7.70 -5.65
CA TYR A 157 -4.88 -8.47 -4.41
C TYR A 157 -4.81 -7.58 -3.17
N TRP A 158 -3.91 -6.60 -3.12
CA TRP A 158 -3.83 -5.66 -2.00
C TRP A 158 -5.05 -4.73 -1.92
N LEU A 159 -5.55 -4.23 -3.05
CA LEU A 159 -6.79 -3.43 -3.06
C LEU A 159 -7.98 -4.26 -2.57
N TYR A 160 -8.11 -5.49 -3.07
CA TYR A 160 -9.14 -6.42 -2.61
C TYR A 160 -9.04 -6.69 -1.11
N GLY A 161 -7.82 -6.98 -0.61
CA GLY A 161 -7.56 -7.21 0.79
C GLY A 161 -7.94 -6.00 1.67
N TYR A 162 -7.63 -4.80 1.20
CA TYR A 162 -8.00 -3.55 1.87
C TYR A 162 -9.52 -3.36 1.94
N ILE A 163 -10.23 -3.51 0.81
CA ILE A 163 -11.69 -3.36 0.76
C ILE A 163 -12.35 -4.38 1.69
N LYS A 164 -11.92 -5.65 1.64
CA LYS A 164 -12.42 -6.71 2.52
C LYS A 164 -12.19 -6.38 3.99
N GLN A 165 -11.02 -5.86 4.34
CA GLN A 165 -10.71 -5.43 5.71
C GLN A 165 -11.65 -4.30 6.18
N GLN A 166 -11.87 -3.29 5.32
CA GLN A 166 -12.76 -2.17 5.65
C GLN A 166 -14.22 -2.61 5.82
N LEU A 167 -14.73 -3.50 4.95
CA LEU A 167 -16.06 -4.09 5.08
C LEU A 167 -16.22 -4.88 6.39
N ASN A 168 -15.22 -5.70 6.74
CA ASN A 168 -15.21 -6.46 7.98
C ASN A 168 -15.25 -5.56 9.22
N MET A 169 -14.44 -4.49 9.24
CA MET A 169 -14.43 -3.53 10.35
C MET A 169 -15.77 -2.79 10.47
N ARG A 170 -16.40 -2.40 9.36
CA ARG A 170 -17.74 -1.78 9.37
C ARG A 170 -18.80 -2.72 9.92
N ASN A 171 -18.77 -4.00 9.52
CA ASN A 171 -19.70 -5.01 10.03
C ASN A 171 -19.49 -5.29 11.52
N GLN A 172 -18.23 -5.35 11.99
CA GLN A 172 -17.92 -5.50 13.43
C GLN A 172 -18.38 -4.29 14.25
N ARG A 173 -18.21 -3.06 13.74
CA ARG A 173 -18.72 -1.83 14.39
C ARG A 173 -20.24 -1.86 14.52
N LYS A 174 -20.96 -2.26 13.45
CA LYS A 174 -22.43 -2.41 13.49
C LYS A 174 -22.87 -3.44 14.53
N LYS A 175 -22.25 -4.64 14.53
CA LYS A 175 -22.55 -5.69 15.51
C LYS A 175 -22.28 -5.24 16.95
N ARG A 176 -21.16 -4.56 17.21
CA ARG A 176 -20.85 -4.00 18.54
C ARG A 176 -21.85 -2.94 18.99
N SER A 177 -22.27 -2.06 18.08
CA SER A 177 -23.30 -1.05 18.39
C SER A 177 -24.65 -1.69 18.74
N GLN A 178 -25.07 -2.72 18.00
CA GLN A 178 -26.29 -3.48 18.32
C GLN A 178 -26.18 -4.21 19.67
N LEU A 179 -25.05 -4.86 19.93
CA LEU A 179 -24.80 -5.56 21.20
C LEU A 179 -24.82 -4.58 22.38
N ASN A 180 -24.17 -3.43 22.26
CA ASN A 180 -24.18 -2.40 23.30
C ASN A 180 -25.59 -1.88 23.58
N LYS A 181 -26.43 -1.73 22.55
CA LYS A 181 -27.84 -1.33 22.71
C LYS A 181 -28.65 -2.40 23.46
N ILE A 182 -28.43 -3.68 23.16
CA ILE A 182 -29.09 -4.80 23.85
C ILE A 182 -28.65 -4.85 25.32
N LEU A 183 -27.34 -4.75 25.59
CA LEU A 183 -26.81 -4.76 26.95
C LEU A 183 -27.35 -3.59 27.79
N TYR A 184 -27.41 -2.40 27.22
CA TYR A 184 -27.99 -1.22 27.87
C TYR A 184 -29.46 -1.45 28.24
N ASN A 185 -30.27 -1.94 27.29
CA ASN A 185 -31.69 -2.22 27.55
C ASN A 185 -31.90 -3.28 28.65
N ASN A 186 -31.03 -4.31 28.72
CA ASN A 186 -31.13 -5.34 29.76
C ASN A 186 -30.80 -4.79 31.15
N GLN A 187 -29.79 -3.91 31.26
CA GLN A 187 -29.47 -3.24 32.52
C GLN A 187 -30.63 -2.35 32.99
N GLU A 188 -31.29 -1.66 32.06
CA GLU A 188 -32.47 -0.83 32.35
C GLU A 188 -33.64 -1.68 32.88
N LEU A 189 -33.89 -2.84 32.26
CA LEU A 189 -34.89 -3.81 32.72
C LEU A 189 -34.59 -4.34 34.13
N GLU A 190 -33.34 -4.72 34.41
CA GLU A 190 -32.93 -5.19 35.74
C GLU A 190 -33.13 -4.11 36.82
N MET A 191 -32.82 -2.85 36.52
CA MET A 191 -33.06 -1.74 37.44
C MET A 191 -34.55 -1.54 37.76
N VAL A 192 -35.41 -1.60 36.74
CA VAL A 192 -36.88 -1.48 36.93
C VAL A 192 -37.39 -2.64 37.78
N LEU A 193 -36.97 -3.87 37.48
CA LEU A 193 -37.43 -5.08 38.18
C LEU A 193 -37.03 -5.05 39.67
N ASN A 194 -35.79 -4.65 39.97
CA ASN A 194 -35.32 -4.46 41.35
C ASN A 194 -36.11 -3.37 42.09
N SER A 195 -36.47 -2.27 41.41
CA SER A 195 -37.28 -1.20 42.02
C SER A 195 -38.70 -1.67 42.36
N LEU A 196 -39.31 -2.49 41.50
CA LEU A 196 -40.63 -3.08 41.74
C LEU A 196 -40.61 -4.07 42.90
N MET A 197 -39.58 -4.92 42.97
CA MET A 197 -39.41 -5.85 44.10
C MET A 197 -39.25 -5.13 45.44
N MET A 198 -38.52 -4.01 45.47
CA MET A 198 -38.35 -3.21 46.69
C MET A 198 -39.64 -2.47 47.13
N ASN A 199 -40.57 -2.19 46.21
CA ASN A 199 -41.83 -1.53 46.53
C ASN A 199 -42.95 -2.49 46.97
N ILE A 200 -42.74 -3.81 46.86
CA ILE A 200 -43.71 -4.85 47.23
C ILE A 200 -43.41 -5.44 48.63
N LEU A 201 -42.26 -5.12 49.22
CA LEU A 201 -41.85 -5.45 50.60
C LEU A 201 -42.15 -4.28 51.55
#